data_AF-A0A349H853-F1
#
_entry.id   AF-A0A349H853-F1
#
_cell.length_a   1.000
_cell.length_b   1.000
_cell.length_c   1.000
_cell.angle_alpha   90.00
_cell.angle_beta   90.00
_cell.angle_gamma   90.00
#
_symmetry.space_group_name_H-M   'P 1'
#
loop_
_entity.id
_entity.type
_entity.pdbx_description
1 polymer ?
#
loop_
_entity_poly.entity_id
_entity_poly.type
_entity_poly.pdbx_seq_one_letter_code
_entity_poly.pdbx_strand_id
1 'polypeptide(L)'
;MPNLPKDFIELCHSVTAKRPKTVIDHILEHGFITTEELKEIYGYNHPPRAIRDVREHGIPLETFRVMSSDGRKIAAYRFGDVKTKRFTKLSGRTGLSKKIKDALTEKYGCKCFIYLEEIDGRELQIDHRVPYEVGGDGESVELDPEDFMLLSGSANRAKSWSCEHCENWKNTKDRTICLTCYWAYPENYSHIAMRQIRRLDLVWQEDEVTTYEKLKTKARFLEKEIPLFVKEIIENEIRRRST
;
A
#
# COMPACT_ATOMS: atom_id res chain seq x y z
N MET A 1 -4.56 13.81 32.86
CA MET A 1 -4.22 13.21 31.56
C MET A 1 -4.11 11.70 31.74
N PRO A 2 -4.66 10.87 30.84
CA PRO A 2 -4.43 9.44 30.90
C PRO A 2 -2.93 9.14 30.85
N ASN A 3 -2.51 8.11 31.57
CA ASN A 3 -1.11 7.72 31.70
C ASN A 3 -0.63 7.15 30.35
N LEU A 4 -0.17 8.03 29.44
CA LEU A 4 0.34 7.63 28.12
C LEU A 4 1.70 6.93 28.29
N PRO A 5 1.96 5.85 27.54
CA PRO A 5 3.28 5.18 27.56
C PRO A 5 4.40 6.16 27.18
N LYS A 6 5.57 6.03 27.82
CA LYS A 6 6.73 6.91 27.55
C LYS A 6 7.14 6.88 26.08
N ASP A 7 7.22 5.68 25.50
CA ASP A 7 7.59 5.49 24.09
C ASP A 7 6.62 6.21 23.13
N PHE A 8 5.35 6.32 23.50
CA PHE A 8 4.36 7.06 22.69
C PHE A 8 4.56 8.57 22.79
N ILE A 9 4.91 9.08 23.98
CA ILE A 9 5.23 10.50 24.18
C ILE A 9 6.49 10.86 23.36
N GLU A 10 7.50 10.00 23.37
CA GLU A 10 8.72 10.19 22.57
C GLU A 10 8.43 10.21 21.06
N LEU A 11 7.56 9.32 20.57
CA LEU A 11 7.09 9.35 19.19
C LEU A 11 6.42 10.69 18.85
N CYS A 12 5.49 11.14 19.68
CA CYS A 12 4.80 12.42 19.51
C CYS A 12 5.79 13.58 19.38
N HIS A 13 6.80 13.62 20.26
CA HIS A 13 7.86 14.64 20.22
C HIS A 13 8.83 14.50 19.03
N SER A 14 8.93 13.32 18.42
CA SER A 14 9.77 13.09 17.24
C SER A 14 9.22 13.75 15.96
N VAL A 15 7.94 14.17 15.96
CA VAL A 15 7.29 14.81 14.81
C VAL A 15 7.70 16.29 14.72
N THR A 16 8.45 16.63 13.67
CA THR A 16 8.98 18.00 13.47
C THR A 16 8.17 18.83 12.46
N ALA A 17 7.36 18.20 11.62
CA ALA A 17 6.55 18.90 10.62
C ALA A 17 5.50 19.80 11.31
N LYS A 18 5.48 21.08 10.96
CA LYS A 18 4.71 22.13 11.66
C LYS A 18 3.24 21.75 11.87
N ARG A 19 2.54 21.32 10.82
CA ARG A 19 1.10 21.03 10.88
C ARG A 19 0.74 19.86 11.80
N PRO A 20 1.29 18.63 11.63
CA PRO A 20 1.00 17.54 12.54
C PRO A 20 1.50 17.81 13.96
N LYS A 21 2.65 18.50 14.12
CA LYS A 21 3.16 18.89 15.44
C LYS A 21 2.16 19.75 16.21
N THR A 22 1.62 20.81 15.60
CA THR A 22 0.60 21.66 16.23
C THR A 22 -0.59 20.86 16.76
N VAL A 23 -1.06 19.88 15.99
CA VAL A 23 -2.19 19.02 16.39
C VAL A 23 -1.81 18.12 17.56
N ILE A 24 -0.63 17.50 17.51
CA ILE A 24 -0.12 16.61 18.56
C ILE A 24 0.05 17.38 19.87
N ASP A 25 0.72 18.53 19.82
CA ASP A 25 0.99 19.37 20.99
C ASP A 25 -0.32 19.81 21.66
N HIS A 26 -1.31 20.24 20.86
CA HIS A 26 -2.63 20.62 21.38
C HIS A 26 -3.35 19.44 22.05
N ILE A 27 -3.31 18.24 21.46
CA ILE A 27 -3.95 17.05 22.06
C ILE A 27 -3.19 16.62 23.33
N LEU A 28 -1.86 16.75 23.39
CA LEU A 28 -1.08 16.49 24.60
C LEU A 28 -1.46 17.44 25.74
N GLU A 29 -1.70 18.72 25.43
CA GLU A 29 -2.05 19.75 26.42
C GLU A 29 -3.51 19.69 26.86
N HIS A 30 -4.45 19.57 25.91
CA HIS A 30 -5.89 19.73 26.16
C HIS A 30 -6.68 18.40 26.12
N GLY A 31 -6.05 17.31 25.69
CA GLY A 31 -6.64 15.97 25.61
C GLY A 31 -7.38 15.66 24.31
N PHE A 32 -7.84 16.67 23.57
CA PHE A 32 -8.42 16.54 22.23
C PHE A 32 -8.31 17.88 21.48
N ILE A 33 -8.55 17.87 20.18
CA ILE A 33 -8.64 19.07 19.33
C ILE A 33 -9.87 18.98 18.43
N THR A 34 -10.55 20.10 18.23
CA THR A 34 -11.76 20.20 17.40
C THR A 34 -11.47 20.72 16.00
N THR A 35 -12.38 20.48 15.06
CA THR A 35 -12.33 21.11 13.74
C THR A 35 -12.42 22.64 13.80
N GLU A 36 -13.07 23.18 14.83
CA GLU A 36 -13.19 24.61 15.08
C GLU A 36 -11.84 25.20 15.50
N GLU A 37 -11.17 24.62 16.51
CA GLU A 37 -9.84 25.09 16.97
C GLU A 37 -8.79 24.98 15.86
N LEU A 38 -8.81 23.90 15.07
CA LEU A 38 -7.93 23.77 13.91
C LEU A 38 -8.09 24.94 12.93
N LYS A 39 -9.30 25.45 12.74
CA LYS A 39 -9.60 26.51 11.80
C LYS A 39 -9.37 27.90 12.41
N GLU A 40 -9.94 28.16 13.58
CA GLU A 40 -9.98 29.49 14.18
C GLU A 40 -8.71 29.84 14.95
N ILE A 41 -8.11 28.88 15.68
CA ILE A 41 -6.87 29.11 16.46
C ILE A 41 -5.64 28.93 15.58
N TYR A 42 -5.62 27.88 14.77
CA TYR A 42 -4.42 27.48 14.02
C TYR A 42 -4.45 27.80 12.53
N GLY A 43 -5.56 28.34 12.00
CA GLY A 43 -5.67 28.79 10.61
C GLY A 43 -5.67 27.65 9.58
N TYR A 44 -5.90 26.39 9.99
CA TYR A 44 -5.96 25.26 9.07
C TYR A 44 -7.34 25.16 8.40
N ASN A 45 -7.48 25.83 7.26
CA ASN A 45 -8.70 25.83 6.43
C ASN A 45 -9.16 24.45 5.94
N HIS A 46 -8.31 23.42 6.06
CA HIS A 46 -8.66 22.04 5.76
C HIS A 46 -8.34 21.10 6.95
N PRO A 47 -9.15 21.12 8.02
CA PRO A 47 -8.92 20.33 9.24
C PRO A 47 -8.69 18.82 8.99
N PRO A 48 -9.41 18.14 8.06
CA PRO A 48 -9.17 16.73 7.78
C PRO A 48 -7.75 16.42 7.29
N ARG A 49 -7.06 17.40 6.68
CA ARG A 49 -5.67 17.21 6.20
C ARG A 49 -4.68 17.30 7.35
N ALA A 50 -4.90 18.21 8.30
CA ALA A 50 -4.08 18.31 9.50
C ALA A 50 -4.13 17.00 10.32
N ILE A 51 -5.32 16.42 10.47
CA ILE A 51 -5.51 15.12 11.13
C ILE A 51 -4.87 13.98 10.36
N ARG A 52 -5.00 13.99 9.02
CA ARG A 52 -4.36 12.98 8.17
C ARG A 52 -2.84 13.00 8.30
N ASP A 53 -2.21 14.16 8.35
CA ASP A 53 -0.75 14.26 8.56
C ASP A 53 -0.31 13.59 9.87
N VAL A 54 -1.08 13.72 10.95
CA VAL A 54 -0.76 13.07 12.23
C VAL A 54 -0.81 11.54 12.10
N ARG A 55 -1.84 11.01 11.43
CA ARG A 55 -1.95 9.58 11.15
C ARG A 55 -0.83 9.09 10.22
N GLU A 56 -0.44 9.91 9.25
CA GLU A 56 0.70 9.66 8.35
C GLU A 56 2.04 9.64 9.09
N HIS A 57 2.11 10.10 10.36
CA HIS A 57 3.26 9.99 11.27
C HIS A 57 3.17 8.79 12.23
N GLY A 58 2.21 7.88 12.03
CA GLY A 58 2.03 6.69 12.87
C GLY A 58 1.29 6.95 14.18
N ILE A 59 0.73 8.14 14.39
CA ILE A 59 0.01 8.50 15.63
C ILE A 59 -1.49 8.22 15.46
N PRO A 60 -2.08 7.28 16.22
CA PRO A 60 -3.49 6.94 16.09
C PRO A 60 -4.37 8.02 16.70
N LEU A 61 -5.39 8.43 15.95
CA LEU A 61 -6.40 9.39 16.39
C LEU A 61 -7.80 8.80 16.28
N GLU A 62 -8.55 8.84 17.39
CA GLU A 62 -9.98 8.57 17.45
C GLU A 62 -10.76 9.85 17.11
N THR A 63 -11.77 9.71 16.25
CA THR A 63 -12.70 10.81 15.93
C THR A 63 -13.98 10.65 16.74
N PHE A 64 -14.42 11.69 17.42
CA PHE A 64 -15.71 11.76 18.11
C PHE A 64 -16.42 13.08 17.81
N ARG A 65 -17.66 13.26 18.28
CA ARG A 65 -18.42 14.50 18.06
C ARG A 65 -18.60 15.29 19.34
N VAL A 66 -18.42 16.60 19.26
CA VAL A 66 -18.65 17.57 20.35
C VAL A 66 -19.57 18.68 19.87
N MET A 67 -20.17 19.43 20.80
CA MET A 67 -20.90 20.66 20.49
C MET A 67 -19.91 21.80 20.28
N SER A 68 -20.03 22.47 19.14
CA SER A 68 -19.32 23.70 18.77
C SER A 68 -19.89 24.91 19.51
N SER A 69 -19.15 26.01 19.50
CA SER A 69 -19.59 27.30 20.06
C SER A 69 -20.92 27.80 19.44
N ASP A 70 -21.18 27.44 18.18
CA ASP A 70 -22.41 27.75 17.44
C ASP A 70 -23.57 26.75 17.68
N GLY A 71 -23.39 25.79 18.59
CA GLY A 71 -24.39 24.78 18.94
C GLY A 71 -24.48 23.60 17.97
N ARG A 72 -23.61 23.51 16.94
CA ARG A 72 -23.59 22.37 16.01
C ARG A 72 -22.71 21.23 16.51
N LYS A 73 -23.04 19.99 16.12
CA LYS A 73 -22.16 18.84 16.37
C LYS A 73 -21.00 18.82 15.37
N ILE A 74 -19.79 19.07 15.84
CA ILE A 74 -18.55 19.08 15.05
C ILE A 74 -17.64 17.90 15.41
N ALA A 75 -16.65 17.62 14.57
CA ALA A 75 -15.66 16.58 14.83
C ALA A 75 -14.60 17.07 15.83
N ALA A 76 -14.22 16.17 16.72
CA ALA A 76 -13.09 16.30 17.63
C ALA A 76 -12.21 15.06 17.54
N TYR A 77 -10.92 15.22 17.84
CA TYR A 77 -9.90 14.21 17.68
C TYR A 77 -9.08 14.09 18.95
N ARG A 78 -8.89 12.87 19.44
CA ARG A 78 -8.02 12.56 20.58
C ARG A 78 -7.14 11.37 20.23
N PHE A 79 -6.10 11.12 21.03
CA PHE A 79 -5.31 9.89 20.86
C PHE A 79 -6.20 8.66 20.95
N GLY A 80 -6.07 7.77 19.98
CA GLY A 80 -6.76 6.49 19.96
C GLY A 80 -6.14 5.49 20.94
N ASP A 81 -6.46 4.21 20.79
CA ASP A 81 -5.85 3.17 21.60
C ASP A 81 -4.33 3.12 21.39
N VAL A 82 -3.59 3.48 22.44
CA VAL A 82 -2.13 3.51 22.47
C VAL A 82 -1.53 2.21 23.01
N LYS A 83 -2.35 1.27 23.48
CA LYS A 83 -1.90 0.01 24.10
C LYS A 83 -1.70 -1.10 23.08
N THR A 84 -2.25 -0.98 21.88
CA THR A 84 -2.33 -2.07 20.90
C THR A 84 -1.36 -1.98 19.72
N LYS A 85 -0.53 -0.94 19.60
CA LYS A 85 0.36 -0.77 18.43
C LYS A 85 1.74 -0.26 18.80
N ARG A 86 2.78 -0.98 18.38
CA ARG A 86 4.15 -0.45 18.29
C ARG A 86 4.12 0.65 17.24
N PHE A 87 4.41 1.88 17.66
CA PHE A 87 4.35 3.04 16.78
C PHE A 87 5.59 3.10 15.91
N THR A 88 5.58 2.31 14.85
CA THR A 88 6.54 2.42 13.77
C THR A 88 6.31 3.75 13.06
N LYS A 89 7.43 4.43 12.81
CA LYS A 89 7.55 5.74 12.21
C LYS A 89 7.17 5.63 10.72
N LEU A 90 5.89 5.41 10.44
CA LEU A 90 5.33 5.63 9.11
C LEU A 90 5.63 7.08 8.80
N SER A 91 6.52 7.28 7.85
CA SER A 91 6.86 8.60 7.38
C SER A 91 6.72 8.57 5.88
N GLY A 92 5.52 8.93 5.44
CA GLY A 92 5.26 9.19 4.03
C GLY A 92 6.28 10.18 3.48
N ARG A 93 6.89 9.82 2.34
CA ARG A 93 7.90 10.58 1.59
C ARG A 93 9.14 10.98 2.41
N THR A 94 9.90 10.01 2.89
CA THR A 94 11.23 10.23 3.49
C THR A 94 12.30 9.33 2.90
N GLY A 95 13.58 9.63 3.15
CA GLY A 95 14.72 8.89 2.59
C GLY A 95 14.70 7.37 2.81
N LEU A 96 13.88 6.84 3.72
CA LEU A 96 13.63 5.42 3.90
C LEU A 96 12.91 4.79 2.70
N SER A 97 11.89 5.45 2.16
CA SER A 97 11.23 5.01 0.92
C SER A 97 12.21 5.02 -0.26
N LYS A 98 13.14 5.98 -0.27
CA LYS A 98 14.20 6.00 -1.28
C LYS A 98 15.16 4.82 -1.13
N LYS A 99 15.66 4.54 0.08
CA LYS A 99 16.55 3.39 0.33
C LYS A 99 15.91 2.06 -0.02
N ILE A 100 14.64 1.85 0.34
CA ILE A 100 13.90 0.63 0.00
C ILE A 100 13.74 0.51 -1.51
N LYS A 101 13.36 1.60 -2.19
CA LYS A 101 13.25 1.63 -3.65
C LYS A 101 14.59 1.30 -4.31
N ASP A 102 15.66 1.96 -3.87
CA ASP A 102 17.01 1.74 -4.40
C ASP A 102 17.44 0.27 -4.22
N ALA A 103 17.23 -0.31 -3.03
CA ALA A 103 17.54 -1.72 -2.75
C ALA A 103 16.73 -2.70 -3.62
N LEU A 104 15.43 -2.44 -3.80
CA LEU A 104 14.59 -3.25 -4.69
C LEU A 104 15.00 -3.12 -6.15
N THR A 105 15.34 -1.91 -6.60
CA THR A 105 15.79 -1.66 -7.98
C THR A 105 17.15 -2.28 -8.24
N GLU A 106 18.08 -2.27 -7.28
CA GLU A 106 19.37 -2.96 -7.38
C GLU A 106 19.18 -4.48 -7.47
N LYS A 107 18.23 -5.05 -6.71
CA LYS A 107 17.98 -6.50 -6.69
C LYS A 107 17.20 -7.00 -7.91
N TYR A 108 16.16 -6.28 -8.33
CA TYR A 108 15.17 -6.76 -9.30
C TYR A 108 15.17 -5.98 -10.62
N GLY A 109 15.99 -4.93 -10.73
CA GLY A 109 15.96 -4.00 -11.85
C GLY A 109 14.78 -3.02 -11.79
N CYS A 110 14.70 -2.12 -12.77
CA CYS A 110 13.62 -1.16 -12.91
C CYS A 110 12.39 -1.81 -13.57
N LYS A 111 11.76 -2.77 -12.89
CA LYS A 111 10.67 -3.58 -13.43
C LYS A 111 9.42 -3.54 -12.56
N CYS A 112 8.25 -3.43 -13.18
CA CYS A 112 6.99 -3.57 -12.47
C CYS A 112 6.73 -5.04 -12.11
N PHE A 113 6.48 -5.34 -10.83
CA PHE A 113 6.30 -6.73 -10.37
C PHE A 113 5.00 -7.38 -10.85
N ILE A 114 3.99 -6.60 -11.25
CA ILE A 114 2.69 -7.10 -11.72
C ILE A 114 2.68 -7.26 -13.23
N TYR A 115 3.07 -6.21 -13.97
CA TYR A 115 3.03 -6.23 -15.44
C TYR A 115 4.30 -6.76 -16.07
N LEU A 116 5.36 -6.97 -15.29
CA LEU A 116 6.65 -7.49 -15.74
C LEU A 116 7.34 -6.63 -16.81
N GLU A 117 6.89 -5.39 -16.96
CA GLU A 117 7.42 -4.40 -17.87
C GLU A 117 8.61 -3.68 -17.23
N GLU A 118 9.73 -3.61 -17.96
CA GLU A 118 10.82 -2.68 -17.64
C GLU A 118 10.39 -1.25 -17.95
N ILE A 119 10.52 -0.35 -16.97
CA ILE A 119 10.12 1.06 -17.08
C ILE A 119 11.19 1.96 -16.45
N ASP A 120 11.15 3.26 -16.72
CA ASP A 120 12.10 4.20 -16.10
C ASP A 120 11.95 4.16 -14.56
N GLY A 121 13.08 4.04 -13.86
CA GLY A 121 13.10 3.98 -12.40
C GLY A 121 12.41 5.17 -11.71
N ARG A 122 12.30 6.32 -12.37
CA ARG A 122 11.56 7.51 -11.88
C ARG A 122 10.04 7.30 -11.89
N GLU A 123 9.53 6.47 -12.79
CA GLU A 123 8.10 6.16 -12.92
C GLU A 123 7.66 5.05 -11.97
N LEU A 124 8.61 4.24 -11.47
CA LEU A 124 8.33 3.24 -10.46
C LEU A 124 7.87 3.85 -9.13
N GLN A 125 6.84 3.26 -8.58
CA GLN A 125 6.35 3.49 -7.24
C GLN A 125 6.73 2.32 -6.35
N ILE A 126 6.86 2.58 -5.06
CA ILE A 126 6.93 1.52 -4.05
C ILE A 126 5.58 1.43 -3.35
N ASP A 127 5.16 0.22 -3.06
CA ASP A 127 4.01 -0.06 -2.20
C ASP A 127 4.28 -1.32 -1.38
N HIS A 128 3.55 -1.51 -0.28
CA HIS A 128 3.66 -2.74 0.52
C HIS A 128 3.07 -3.92 -0.25
N ARG A 129 3.68 -5.10 -0.16
CA ARG A 129 3.11 -6.33 -0.73
C ARG A 129 1.77 -6.66 -0.08
N VAL A 130 1.75 -6.75 1.25
CA VAL A 130 0.52 -6.86 2.04
C VAL A 130 0.04 -5.47 2.40
N PRO A 131 -1.22 -5.10 2.15
CA PRO A 131 -1.70 -3.79 2.54
C PRO A 131 -1.62 -3.54 4.04
N TYR A 132 -1.25 -2.32 4.41
CA TYR A 132 -1.14 -1.90 5.81
C TYR A 132 -2.44 -2.12 6.60
N GLU A 133 -3.59 -1.89 5.98
CA GLU A 133 -4.92 -2.09 6.55
C GLU A 133 -5.23 -3.55 6.92
N VAL A 134 -4.43 -4.51 6.45
CA VAL A 134 -4.54 -5.94 6.77
C VAL A 134 -3.33 -6.39 7.59
N GLY A 135 -2.12 -6.09 7.14
CA GLY A 135 -0.89 -6.64 7.72
C GLY A 135 -0.25 -5.80 8.82
N GLY A 136 -0.68 -4.55 9.01
CA GLY A 136 0.06 -3.57 9.81
C GLY A 136 1.49 -3.38 9.29
N ASP A 137 2.34 -2.78 10.12
CA ASP A 137 3.79 -2.95 9.99
C ASP A 137 4.14 -4.30 10.64
N GLY A 138 4.94 -5.14 9.99
CA GLY A 138 5.32 -6.46 10.50
C GLY A 138 5.91 -6.41 11.91
N GLU A 139 6.07 -7.56 12.56
CA GLU A 139 6.60 -7.63 13.93
C GLU A 139 8.05 -7.12 14.09
N SER A 140 8.75 -6.87 12.98
CA SER A 140 10.14 -6.42 12.93
C SER A 140 10.29 -4.91 13.16
N VAL A 141 11.30 -4.57 13.96
CA VAL A 141 11.71 -3.18 14.25
C VAL A 141 12.35 -2.50 13.03
N GLU A 142 12.83 -3.30 12.07
CA GLU A 142 13.40 -2.86 10.80
C GLU A 142 12.44 -3.21 9.65
N LEU A 143 12.24 -2.25 8.74
CA LEU A 143 11.50 -2.48 7.49
C LEU A 143 12.38 -3.33 6.57
N ASP A 144 11.91 -4.55 6.25
CA ASP A 144 12.52 -5.40 5.24
C ASP A 144 12.11 -4.91 3.85
N PRO A 145 13.04 -4.60 2.92
CA PRO A 145 12.69 -4.29 1.54
C PRO A 145 11.76 -5.33 0.88
N GLU A 146 11.83 -6.60 1.29
CA GLU A 146 10.97 -7.66 0.75
C GLU A 146 9.50 -7.54 1.17
N ASP A 147 9.16 -6.77 2.19
CA ASP A 147 7.75 -6.42 2.50
C ASP A 147 7.16 -5.43 1.47
N PHE A 148 7.98 -4.92 0.55
CA PHE A 148 7.62 -3.94 -0.47
C PHE A 148 7.79 -4.51 -1.88
N MET A 149 7.21 -3.80 -2.85
CA MET A 149 7.29 -4.15 -4.27
C MET A 149 7.34 -2.92 -5.16
N LEU A 150 8.01 -3.07 -6.32
CA LEU A 150 8.10 -2.06 -7.37
C LEU A 150 6.89 -2.16 -8.31
N LEU A 151 6.19 -1.04 -8.52
CA LEU A 151 4.96 -0.98 -9.31
C LEU A 151 4.97 0.22 -10.26
N SER A 152 4.44 0.04 -11.47
CA SER A 152 4.00 1.17 -12.28
C SER A 152 2.79 1.84 -11.61
N GLY A 153 2.51 3.10 -11.95
CA GLY A 153 1.34 3.81 -11.40
C GLY A 153 0.01 3.10 -11.71
N SER A 154 -0.11 2.48 -12.89
CA SER A 154 -1.28 1.69 -13.29
C SER A 154 -1.42 0.40 -12.49
N ALA A 155 -0.32 -0.34 -12.29
CA ALA A 155 -0.33 -1.57 -11.48
C ALA A 155 -0.65 -1.27 -10.02
N ASN A 156 -0.09 -0.20 -9.46
CA ASN A 156 -0.38 0.23 -8.10
C ASN A 156 -1.87 0.57 -7.94
N ARG A 157 -2.44 1.34 -8.87
CA ARG A 157 -3.87 1.66 -8.84
C ARG A 157 -4.75 0.42 -8.93
N ALA A 158 -4.40 -0.55 -9.78
CA ALA A 158 -5.13 -1.80 -9.93
C ALA A 158 -5.07 -2.65 -8.64
N LYS A 159 -3.89 -2.73 -8.01
CA LYS A 159 -3.70 -3.36 -6.70
C LYS A 159 -4.57 -2.70 -5.64
N SER A 160 -4.48 -1.37 -5.46
CA SER A 160 -5.28 -0.65 -4.46
C SER A 160 -6.78 -0.90 -4.67
N TRP A 161 -7.28 -0.76 -5.90
CA TRP A 161 -8.68 -0.99 -6.21
C TRP A 161 -9.12 -2.42 -5.87
N SER A 162 -8.35 -3.43 -6.29
CA SER A 162 -8.71 -4.81 -6.01
C SER A 162 -8.64 -5.15 -4.53
N CYS A 163 -7.70 -4.56 -3.79
CA CYS A 163 -7.56 -4.74 -2.36
C CYS A 163 -8.73 -4.08 -1.61
N GLU A 164 -9.07 -2.82 -1.89
CA GLU A 164 -10.20 -2.09 -1.29
C GLU A 164 -11.55 -2.81 -1.46
N HIS A 165 -11.68 -3.59 -2.54
CA HIS A 165 -12.91 -4.35 -2.85
C HIS A 165 -12.85 -5.81 -2.37
N CYS A 166 -11.73 -6.28 -1.82
CA CYS A 166 -11.56 -7.64 -1.33
C CYS A 166 -12.24 -7.85 0.02
N GLU A 167 -12.83 -9.02 0.25
CA GLU A 167 -13.47 -9.37 1.52
C GLU A 167 -12.48 -9.37 2.68
N ASN A 168 -11.25 -9.87 2.46
CA ASN A 168 -10.20 -9.83 3.47
C ASN A 168 -9.85 -8.41 3.91
N TRP A 169 -9.87 -7.47 2.96
CA TRP A 169 -9.66 -6.06 3.29
C TRP A 169 -10.82 -5.48 4.08
N LYS A 170 -12.06 -5.78 3.71
CA LYS A 170 -13.23 -5.15 4.34
C LYS A 170 -13.47 -5.68 5.75
N ASN A 171 -13.35 -7.00 5.92
CA ASN A 171 -13.87 -7.69 7.10
C ASN A 171 -12.84 -8.59 7.79
N THR A 172 -12.25 -9.56 7.08
CA THR A 172 -11.47 -10.64 7.73
C THR A 172 -10.14 -10.19 8.32
N LYS A 173 -9.42 -9.29 7.65
CA LYS A 173 -8.12 -8.74 8.09
C LYS A 173 -7.05 -9.80 8.39
N ASP A 174 -7.04 -10.91 7.66
CA ASP A 174 -6.07 -11.99 7.81
C ASP A 174 -4.88 -11.81 6.85
N ARG A 175 -3.69 -11.57 7.42
CA ARG A 175 -2.44 -11.44 6.66
C ARG A 175 -2.12 -12.67 5.83
N THR A 176 -2.41 -13.87 6.30
CA THR A 176 -2.06 -15.13 5.61
C THR A 176 -2.78 -15.28 4.27
N ILE A 177 -3.99 -14.74 4.15
CA ILE A 177 -4.71 -14.66 2.87
C ILE A 177 -3.95 -13.77 1.89
N CYS A 178 -3.45 -12.62 2.35
CA CYS A 178 -2.66 -11.74 1.47
C CYS A 178 -1.34 -12.38 1.03
N LEU A 179 -0.70 -13.20 1.88
CA LEU A 179 0.55 -13.89 1.53
C LEU A 179 0.41 -14.87 0.36
N THR A 180 -0.81 -15.30 0.03
CA THR A 180 -1.08 -16.17 -1.13
C THR A 180 -1.88 -15.47 -2.24
N CYS A 181 -1.97 -14.13 -2.19
CA CYS A 181 -2.68 -13.32 -3.18
C CYS A 181 -1.74 -12.82 -4.29
N TYR A 182 -2.22 -12.83 -5.54
CA TYR A 182 -1.51 -12.29 -6.70
C TYR A 182 -1.00 -10.87 -6.51
N TRP A 183 -1.79 -10.01 -5.84
CA TRP A 183 -1.42 -8.61 -5.64
C TRP A 183 -0.27 -8.39 -4.66
N ALA A 184 0.11 -9.42 -3.88
CA ALA A 184 1.22 -9.36 -2.93
C ALA A 184 2.42 -10.19 -3.42
N TYR A 185 2.16 -11.37 -3.97
CA TYR A 185 3.18 -12.32 -4.41
C TYR A 185 2.79 -12.91 -5.79
N PRO A 186 2.82 -12.12 -6.88
CA PRO A 186 2.45 -12.57 -8.22
C PRO A 186 3.27 -13.79 -8.70
N GLU A 187 4.46 -13.99 -8.16
CA GLU A 187 5.35 -15.13 -8.38
C GLU A 187 4.86 -16.44 -7.75
N ASN A 188 4.06 -16.37 -6.68
CA ASN A 188 3.64 -17.54 -5.91
C ASN A 188 2.29 -17.31 -5.22
N TYR A 189 1.21 -17.29 -6.01
CA TYR A 189 -0.14 -17.03 -5.51
C TYR A 189 -1.13 -18.15 -5.82
N SER A 190 -2.17 -18.22 -5.00
CA SER A 190 -3.27 -19.20 -5.09
C SER A 190 -4.65 -18.54 -5.30
N HIS A 191 -4.72 -17.22 -5.35
CA HIS A 191 -5.95 -16.50 -5.68
C HIS A 191 -5.69 -15.04 -6.07
N ILE A 192 -6.70 -14.41 -6.66
CA ILE A 192 -6.74 -12.96 -6.86
C ILE A 192 -7.90 -12.41 -6.03
N ALA A 193 -7.58 -11.65 -4.98
CA ALA A 193 -8.58 -11.09 -4.06
C ALA A 193 -9.62 -12.12 -3.58
N MET A 194 -9.14 -13.28 -3.10
CA MET A 194 -9.91 -14.45 -2.65
C MET A 194 -10.74 -15.17 -3.72
N ARG A 195 -10.60 -14.80 -4.99
CA ARG A 195 -11.23 -15.51 -6.11
C ARG A 195 -10.26 -16.53 -6.70
N GLN A 196 -10.78 -17.71 -7.05
CA GLN A 196 -10.02 -18.79 -7.69
C GLN A 196 -9.71 -18.43 -9.16
N ILE A 197 -8.76 -17.52 -9.33
CA ILE A 197 -8.29 -17.02 -10.62
C ILE A 197 -6.78 -17.23 -10.68
N ARG A 198 -6.29 -17.66 -11.85
CA ARG A 198 -4.87 -17.61 -12.22
C ARG A 198 -4.73 -16.75 -13.46
N ARG A 199 -3.93 -15.70 -13.33
CA ARG A 199 -3.50 -14.78 -14.36
C ARG A 199 -2.01 -15.01 -14.66
N LEU A 200 -1.69 -15.10 -15.94
CA LEU A 200 -0.33 -15.03 -16.43
C LEU A 200 -0.22 -13.76 -17.25
N ASP A 201 0.65 -12.84 -16.84
CA ASP A 201 1.01 -11.67 -17.63
C ASP A 201 2.24 -12.00 -18.45
N LEU A 202 2.16 -11.67 -19.74
CA LEU A 202 3.24 -11.86 -20.70
C LEU A 202 3.51 -10.51 -21.35
N VAL A 203 4.79 -10.14 -21.35
CA VAL A 203 5.28 -8.93 -21.98
C VAL A 203 6.48 -9.34 -22.83
N TRP A 204 6.48 -8.87 -24.07
CA TRP A 204 7.61 -9.01 -25.00
C TRP A 204 8.14 -7.60 -25.24
N GLN A 205 9.31 -7.27 -24.72
CA GLN A 205 9.96 -5.97 -24.89
C GLN A 205 11.21 -6.08 -25.76
N GLU A 206 11.57 -4.97 -26.40
CA GLU A 206 12.79 -4.85 -27.21
C GLU A 206 12.93 -6.02 -28.21
N ASP A 207 13.99 -6.81 -28.12
CA ASP A 207 14.29 -7.91 -29.03
C ASP A 207 13.23 -9.03 -28.99
N GLU A 208 12.53 -9.20 -27.87
CA GLU A 208 11.50 -10.22 -27.69
C GLU A 208 10.27 -9.96 -28.58
N VAL A 209 10.05 -8.72 -29.02
CA VAL A 209 8.95 -8.35 -29.94
C VAL A 209 9.02 -9.18 -31.22
N THR A 210 10.22 -9.52 -31.70
CA THR A 210 10.39 -10.38 -32.87
C THR A 210 9.80 -11.78 -32.67
N THR A 211 9.83 -12.30 -31.44
CA THR A 211 9.20 -13.57 -31.06
C THR A 211 7.68 -13.44 -31.05
N TYR A 212 7.16 -12.33 -30.53
CA TYR A 212 5.73 -12.04 -30.57
C TYR A 212 5.20 -11.94 -32.01
N GLU A 213 5.93 -11.30 -32.92
CA GLU A 213 5.54 -11.19 -34.33
C GLU A 213 5.47 -12.56 -35.02
N LYS A 214 6.39 -13.48 -34.67
CA LYS A 214 6.34 -14.88 -35.12
C LYS A 214 5.13 -15.62 -34.53
N LEU A 215 4.85 -15.43 -33.24
CA LEU A 215 3.66 -15.98 -32.57
C LEU A 215 2.38 -15.50 -33.25
N LYS A 216 2.26 -14.19 -33.52
CA LYS A 216 1.12 -13.57 -34.22
C LYS A 216 0.94 -14.16 -35.62
N THR A 217 2.01 -14.27 -36.39
CA THR A 217 1.97 -14.88 -37.74
C THR A 217 1.48 -16.32 -37.68
N LYS A 218 1.98 -17.11 -36.72
CA LYS A 218 1.56 -18.51 -36.54
C LYS A 218 0.12 -18.64 -36.07
N ALA A 219 -0.32 -17.79 -35.13
CA ALA A 219 -1.70 -17.75 -34.65
C ALA A 219 -2.68 -17.43 -35.79
N ARG A 220 -2.34 -16.46 -36.66
CA ARG A 220 -3.13 -16.11 -37.85
C ARG A 220 -3.23 -17.27 -38.84
N PHE A 221 -2.12 -17.95 -39.13
CA PHE A 221 -2.12 -19.11 -40.03
C PHE A 221 -3.00 -20.25 -39.49
N LEU A 222 -3.07 -20.40 -38.18
CA LEU A 222 -3.90 -21.40 -37.50
C LEU A 222 -5.33 -20.91 -37.19
N GLU A 223 -5.69 -19.69 -37.61
CA GLU A 223 -6.99 -19.04 -37.33
C GLU A 223 -7.35 -19.00 -35.85
N LYS A 224 -6.36 -18.78 -34.97
CA LYS A 224 -6.52 -18.72 -33.52
C LYS A 224 -6.26 -17.33 -32.98
N GLU A 225 -7.03 -16.94 -31.97
CA GLU A 225 -6.68 -15.80 -31.13
C GLU A 225 -5.38 -16.09 -30.36
N ILE A 226 -4.48 -15.11 -30.29
CA ILE A 226 -3.16 -15.28 -29.65
C ILE A 226 -3.27 -15.82 -28.20
N PRO A 227 -4.15 -15.28 -27.32
CA PRO A 227 -4.24 -15.78 -25.95
C PRO A 227 -4.67 -17.26 -25.86
N LEU A 228 -5.59 -17.68 -26.73
CA LEU A 228 -6.03 -19.08 -26.80
C LEU A 228 -4.92 -19.97 -27.33
N PHE A 229 -4.20 -19.52 -28.36
CA PHE A 229 -3.09 -20.26 -28.92
C PHE A 229 -1.94 -20.43 -27.92
N VAL A 230 -1.63 -19.39 -27.12
CA VAL A 230 -0.64 -19.48 -26.04
C VAL A 230 -1.05 -20.50 -24.99
N LYS A 231 -2.32 -20.52 -24.55
CA LYS A 231 -2.82 -21.53 -23.61
C LYS A 231 -2.65 -22.94 -24.15
N GLU A 232 -3.00 -23.16 -25.41
CA GLU A 232 -2.83 -24.47 -26.06
C GLU A 232 -1.37 -24.90 -26.16
N ILE A 233 -0.45 -23.99 -26.49
CA ILE A 233 1.00 -24.29 -26.50
C ILE A 233 1.44 -24.75 -25.11
N ILE A 234 1.03 -24.03 -24.06
CA ILE A 234 1.35 -24.37 -22.67
C ILE A 234 0.78 -25.75 -22.28
N GLU A 235 -0.50 -25.99 -22.58
CA GLU A 235 -1.15 -27.28 -22.30
C GLU A 235 -0.43 -28.45 -22.99
N ASN A 236 -0.05 -28.27 -24.25
CA ASN A 236 0.66 -29.29 -25.02
C ASN A 236 2.05 -29.56 -24.44
N GLU A 237 2.78 -28.52 -24.02
CA GLU A 237 4.10 -28.68 -23.39
C GLU A 237 4.02 -29.42 -22.04
N ILE A 238 3.03 -29.11 -21.21
CA ILE A 238 2.81 -29.80 -19.93
C ILE A 238 2.50 -31.29 -20.18
N ARG A 239 1.65 -31.60 -21.16
CA ARG A 239 1.31 -32.99 -21.51
C ARG A 239 2.52 -33.78 -21.99
N ARG A 240 3.37 -33.18 -22.82
CA ARG A 240 4.60 -33.82 -23.35
C ARG A 240 5.58 -34.23 -22.26
N ARG A 241 5.65 -33.49 -21.16
CA ARG A 241 6.55 -33.80 -20.04
C ARG A 241 5.95 -34.76 -19.01
N SER A 242 4.66 -35.06 -19.12
CA SER A 242 3.94 -35.99 -18.24
C SER A 242 3.90 -37.43 -18.79
N THR A 243 4.51 -37.65 -19.96
CA THR A 243 4.74 -38.93 -20.64
C THR A 243 6.23 -39.19 -20.74
#